data_AF-A0A7S2F4K9-F1
#
_entry.id   AF-A0A7S2F4K9-F1
#
_cell.length_a   1.000
_cell.length_b   1.000
_cell.length_c   1.000
_cell.angle_alpha   90.00
_cell.angle_beta   90.00
_cell.angle_gamma   90.00
#
_symmetry.space_group_name_H-M   'P 1'
#
loop_
_entity.id
_entity.type
_entity.pdbx_description
1 polymer ?
#
loop_
_entity_poly.entity_id
_entity_poly.type
_entity_poly.pdbx_seq_one_letter_code
_entity_poly.pdbx_strand_id
1 'polypeptide(L)'
;GAEDEERAGAGLPPALVGELKWFVWNRVWSRVNAHLACQREGEEGQTRMVQSQQDGKRAEAHFEAALQLPQNGLGEVGMKQLRRQVDALGTLAAEGLQEGKWLPIAQAKA
;
A
#
# COMPACT_ATOMS: atom_id res chain seq x y z
N GLY A 1 -20.44 2.07 -4.81
CA GLY A 1 -20.47 1.91 -6.27
C GLY A 1 -19.42 2.81 -6.89
N ALA A 2 -19.23 2.79 -8.22
CA ALA A 2 -18.30 3.69 -8.91
C ALA A 2 -18.52 5.18 -8.53
N GLU A 3 -19.76 5.54 -8.17
CA GLU A 3 -20.18 6.87 -7.71
C GLU A 3 -19.69 7.25 -6.30
N ASP A 4 -19.33 6.27 -5.45
CA ASP A 4 -18.76 6.54 -4.12
C ASP A 4 -17.24 6.71 -4.14
N GLU A 5 -16.55 6.06 -5.09
CA GLU A 5 -15.10 6.25 -5.30
C GLU A 5 -14.81 7.64 -5.88
N GLU A 6 -15.69 8.17 -6.72
CA GLU A 6 -15.56 9.50 -7.33
C GLU A 6 -15.72 10.64 -6.31
N ARG A 7 -16.54 10.44 -5.26
CA ARG A 7 -16.76 11.44 -4.20
C ARG A 7 -15.65 11.50 -3.15
N ALA A 8 -14.94 10.40 -2.89
CA ALA A 8 -13.83 10.39 -1.92
C ALA A 8 -12.54 11.02 -2.47
N GLY A 9 -12.39 11.08 -3.80
CA GLY A 9 -11.26 11.70 -4.50
C GLY A 9 -11.46 13.17 -4.88
N ALA A 10 -12.57 13.80 -4.48
CA ALA A 10 -13.08 15.06 -5.02
C ALA A 10 -12.18 16.31 -4.84
N GLY A 11 -10.97 16.18 -4.28
CA GLY A 11 -9.98 17.26 -4.19
C GLY A 11 -8.57 16.92 -4.70
N LEU A 12 -8.29 15.67 -5.09
CA LEU A 12 -6.97 15.28 -5.54
C LEU A 12 -6.91 15.15 -7.07
N PRO A 13 -5.85 15.67 -7.72
CA PRO A 13 -5.64 15.50 -9.14
C PRO A 13 -5.60 14.01 -9.55
N PRO A 14 -6.23 13.59 -10.67
CA PRO A 14 -6.28 12.19 -11.07
C PRO A 14 -4.91 11.52 -11.19
N ALA A 15 -3.89 12.25 -11.64
CA ALA A 15 -2.52 11.75 -11.72
C ALA A 15 -1.97 11.38 -10.33
N LEU A 16 -2.19 12.25 -9.33
CA LEU A 16 -1.78 11.99 -7.96
C LEU A 16 -2.53 10.79 -7.36
N VAL A 17 -3.84 10.71 -7.61
CA VAL A 17 -4.65 9.55 -7.17
C VAL A 17 -4.12 8.24 -7.77
N GLY A 18 -3.77 8.26 -9.07
CA GLY A 18 -3.18 7.10 -9.76
C GLY A 18 -1.89 6.63 -9.09
N GLU A 19 -0.95 7.54 -8.87
CA GLU A 19 0.32 7.21 -8.21
C GLU A 19 0.13 6.76 -6.76
N LEU A 20 -0.71 7.44 -5.98
CA LEU A 20 -0.97 7.06 -4.59
C LEU A 20 -1.66 5.70 -4.48
N LYS A 21 -2.60 5.38 -5.39
CA LYS A 21 -3.24 4.06 -5.43
C LYS A 21 -2.21 2.96 -5.63
N TRP A 22 -1.31 3.12 -6.60
CA TRP A 22 -0.28 2.13 -6.87
C TRP A 22 0.78 2.05 -5.77
N PHE A 23 1.14 3.18 -5.16
CA PHE A 23 1.98 3.21 -3.97
C PHE A 23 1.36 2.37 -2.85
N VAL A 24 0.10 2.64 -2.48
CA VAL A 24 -0.62 1.93 -1.42
C VAL A 24 -0.68 0.44 -1.71
N TRP A 25 -1.14 0.07 -2.91
CA TRP A 25 -1.29 -1.32 -3.31
C TRP A 25 0.02 -2.11 -3.22
N ASN A 26 1.08 -1.61 -3.87
CA ASN A 26 2.37 -2.30 -3.88
C ASN A 26 3.00 -2.31 -2.48
N ARG A 27 2.85 -1.25 -1.67
CA ARG A 27 3.43 -1.23 -0.32
C ARG A 27 2.77 -2.24 0.61
N VAL A 28 1.45 -2.36 0.56
CA VAL A 28 0.71 -3.39 1.32
C VAL A 28 1.14 -4.78 0.89
N TRP A 29 1.18 -5.06 -0.42
CA TRP A 29 1.61 -6.38 -0.91
C TRP A 29 3.07 -6.69 -0.60
N SER A 30 3.96 -5.70 -0.59
CA SER A 30 5.34 -5.89 -0.15
C SER A 30 5.42 -6.41 1.28
N ARG A 31 4.63 -5.84 2.21
CA ARG A 31 4.55 -6.28 3.61
C ARG A 31 3.95 -7.67 3.75
N VAL A 32 2.83 -7.91 3.05
CA VAL A 32 2.16 -9.21 3.03
C VAL A 32 3.09 -10.30 2.51
N ASN A 33 3.75 -10.08 1.38
CA ASN A 33 4.65 -11.05 0.79
C ASN A 33 5.90 -11.29 1.66
N ALA A 34 6.44 -10.27 2.32
CA ALA A 34 7.52 -10.45 3.29
C ALA A 34 7.09 -11.35 4.45
N HIS A 35 5.89 -11.12 4.98
CA HIS A 35 5.35 -11.92 6.08
C HIS A 35 5.08 -13.37 5.68
N LEU A 36 4.49 -13.58 4.50
CA LEU A 36 4.29 -14.92 3.95
C LEU A 36 5.62 -15.63 3.69
N ALA A 37 6.65 -14.91 3.23
CA ALA A 37 7.98 -15.48 3.01
C ALA A 37 8.56 -16.07 4.31
N CYS A 38 8.35 -15.42 5.46
CA CYS A 38 8.82 -15.91 6.76
C CYS A 38 8.05 -17.15 7.25
N GLN A 39 6.86 -17.43 6.72
CA GLN A 39 6.02 -18.56 7.13
C GLN A 39 6.11 -19.78 6.20
N ARG A 40 6.76 -19.61 5.04
CA ARG A 40 6.87 -20.64 4.02
C ARG A 40 8.32 -21.07 3.90
N GLU A 41 8.56 -22.36 3.79
CA GLU A 41 9.89 -22.92 3.56
C GLU A 41 10.13 -23.17 2.07
N GLY A 42 11.40 -23.29 1.69
CA GLY A 42 11.81 -23.65 0.33
C GLY A 42 11.46 -22.61 -0.74
N GLU A 43 11.08 -23.08 -1.92
CA GLU A 43 10.87 -22.26 -3.12
C GLU A 43 9.72 -21.26 -2.97
N GLU A 44 8.67 -21.62 -2.22
CA GLU A 44 7.54 -20.73 -1.98
C GLU A 44 7.96 -19.52 -1.14
N GLY A 45 8.70 -19.74 -0.05
CA GLY A 45 9.24 -18.67 0.79
C GLY A 45 10.16 -17.73 -0.01
N GLN A 46 11.05 -18.30 -0.84
CA GLN A 46 11.94 -17.53 -1.69
C GLN A 46 11.18 -16.69 -2.73
N THR A 47 10.15 -17.27 -3.35
CA THR A 47 9.31 -16.58 -4.33
C THR A 47 8.59 -15.39 -3.69
N ARG A 48 8.01 -15.58 -2.49
CA ARG A 48 7.36 -14.52 -1.73
C ARG A 48 8.35 -13.41 -1.34
N MET A 49 9.58 -13.77 -0.96
CA MET A 49 10.62 -12.78 -0.68
C MET A 49 10.96 -11.94 -1.92
N VAL A 50 11.13 -12.57 -3.08
CA VAL A 50 11.39 -11.87 -4.34
C VAL A 50 10.22 -10.96 -4.72
N GLN A 51 8.99 -11.45 -4.60
CA GLN A 51 7.78 -10.64 -4.84
C GLN A 51 7.73 -9.42 -3.90
N SER A 52 8.01 -9.62 -2.60
CA SER A 52 8.06 -8.53 -1.62
C SER A 52 9.04 -7.42 -2.02
N GLN A 53 10.24 -7.80 -2.49
CA GLN A 53 11.25 -6.85 -2.94
C GLN A 53 10.81 -6.11 -4.21
N GLN A 54 10.20 -6.80 -5.18
CA GLN A 54 9.69 -6.18 -6.40
C GLN A 54 8.55 -5.21 -6.11
N ASP A 55 7.60 -5.62 -5.27
CA ASP A 55 6.51 -4.77 -4.77
C ASP A 55 7.07 -3.54 -4.05
N GLY A 56 8.07 -3.72 -3.18
CA GLY A 56 8.72 -2.62 -2.46
C GLY A 56 9.36 -1.59 -3.39
N LYS A 57 10.04 -2.06 -4.46
CA LYS A 57 10.62 -1.18 -5.48
C LYS A 57 9.55 -0.44 -6.27
N ARG A 58 8.48 -1.11 -6.70
CA ARG A 58 7.35 -0.47 -7.39
C ARG A 58 6.68 0.58 -6.51
N ALA A 59 6.47 0.25 -5.23
CA ALA A 59 5.88 1.19 -4.27
C ALA A 59 6.72 2.47 -4.16
N GLU A 60 8.04 2.35 -3.98
CA GLU A 60 8.90 3.53 -3.87
C GLU A 60 8.87 4.37 -5.16
N ALA A 61 8.92 3.75 -6.33
CA ALA A 61 8.83 4.46 -7.61
C ALA A 61 7.54 5.28 -7.74
N HIS A 62 6.38 4.71 -7.37
CA HIS A 62 5.10 5.43 -7.38
C HIS A 62 5.03 6.54 -6.32
N PHE A 63 5.66 6.34 -5.16
CA PHE A 63 5.74 7.37 -4.14
C PHE A 63 6.60 8.56 -4.58
N GLU A 64 7.76 8.30 -5.19
CA GLU A 64 8.63 9.32 -5.75
C GLU A 64 7.93 10.07 -6.90
N ALA A 65 7.23 9.35 -7.78
CA ALA A 65 6.42 9.95 -8.83
C ALA A 65 5.34 10.87 -8.23
N ALA A 66 4.60 10.42 -7.22
CA ALA A 66 3.61 11.23 -6.51
C ALA A 66 4.22 12.48 -5.85
N LEU A 67 5.42 12.37 -5.27
CA LEU A 67 6.16 13.50 -4.68
C LEU A 67 6.54 14.55 -5.72
N GLN A 68 6.93 14.11 -6.92
CA GLN A 68 7.39 14.99 -7.99
C GLN A 68 6.25 15.64 -8.78
N LEU A 69 5.00 15.19 -8.61
CA LEU A 69 3.86 15.79 -9.29
C LEU A 69 3.68 17.25 -8.85
N PRO A 70 3.65 18.22 -9.79
CA PRO A 70 3.47 19.64 -9.47
C PRO A 70 2.17 19.94 -8.73
N GLN A 71 1.17 19.06 -8.88
CA GLN A 71 -0.14 19.21 -8.27
C GLN A 71 -0.24 18.50 -6.90
N ASN A 72 0.89 18.06 -6.33
CA ASN A 72 0.91 17.45 -5.01
C ASN A 72 0.64 18.49 -3.90
N GLY A 73 -0.63 18.61 -3.52
CA GLY A 73 -1.07 19.49 -2.42
C GLY A 73 -0.75 18.98 -1.01
N LEU A 74 -0.22 17.76 -0.84
CA LEU A 74 0.10 17.18 0.47
C LEU A 74 1.45 17.65 1.01
N GLY A 75 2.37 18.06 0.12
CA GLY A 75 3.75 18.40 0.45
C GLY A 75 4.54 17.22 1.07
N GLU A 76 5.81 17.44 1.39
CA GLU A 76 6.67 16.37 1.92
C GLU A 76 6.18 15.79 3.25
N VAL A 77 5.66 16.64 4.14
CA VAL A 77 5.20 16.23 5.47
C VAL A 77 3.97 15.33 5.34
N GLY A 78 2.98 15.73 4.53
CA GLY A 78 1.79 14.93 4.26
C GLY A 78 2.14 13.60 3.62
N MET A 79 3.05 13.61 2.64
CA MET A 79 3.53 12.38 1.99
C MET A 79 4.28 11.44 2.96
N LYS A 80 5.12 11.98 3.85
CA LYS A 80 5.78 11.18 4.91
C LYS A 80 4.77 10.57 5.86
N GLN A 81 3.71 11.30 6.24
CA GLN A 81 2.66 10.79 7.10
C GLN A 81 1.83 9.70 6.40
N LEU A 82 1.48 9.91 5.12
CA LEU A 82 0.81 8.90 4.30
C LEU A 82 1.64 7.61 4.22
N ARG A 83 2.96 7.72 3.98
CA ARG A 83 3.85 6.57 3.95
C ARG A 83 3.78 5.75 5.24
N ARG A 84 3.79 6.42 6.40
CA ARG A 84 3.66 5.77 7.72
C ARG A 84 2.32 5.06 7.89
N GLN A 85 1.22 5.69 7.47
CA GLN A 85 -0.11 5.09 7.55
C GLN A 85 -0.22 3.85 6.65
N VAL A 86 0.31 3.92 5.43
CA VAL A 86 0.33 2.78 4.51
C VAL A 86 1.24 1.66 5.02
N ASP A 87 2.36 1.99 5.66
CA ASP A 87 3.20 1.00 6.34
C ASP A 87 2.44 0.27 7.46
N ALA A 88 1.74 1.02 8.32
CA ALA A 88 0.91 0.44 9.37
C ALA A 88 -0.21 -0.43 8.79
N LEU A 89 -0.89 0.02 7.73
CA LEU A 89 -1.91 -0.75 7.02
C LEU A 89 -1.34 -2.05 6.45
N GLY A 90 -0.15 -2.01 5.85
CA GLY A 90 0.52 -3.20 5.31
C GLY A 90 0.87 -4.22 6.40
N THR A 91 1.32 -3.76 7.56
CA THR A 91 1.54 -4.63 8.73
C THR A 91 0.24 -5.27 9.21
N LEU A 92 -0.82 -4.49 9.39
CA LEU A 92 -2.13 -5.00 9.81
C LEU A 92 -2.71 -5.99 8.79
N ALA A 93 -2.54 -5.73 7.50
CA ALA A 93 -2.96 -6.64 6.43
C ALA A 93 -2.21 -7.98 6.48
N ALA A 94 -0.89 -7.94 6.75
CA ALA A 94 -0.08 -9.14 6.92
C ALA A 94 -0.49 -9.94 8.16
N GLU A 95 -0.80 -9.27 9.28
CA GLU A 95 -1.29 -9.90 10.51
C GLU A 95 -2.66 -10.57 10.29
N GLY A 96 -3.64 -9.88 9.68
CA GLY A 96 -4.97 -10.43 9.46
C GLY A 96 -5.03 -11.64 8.51
N LEU A 97 -4.00 -11.82 7.68
CA LEU A 97 -3.80 -13.02 6.86
C LEU A 97 -3.53 -14.28 7.67
N GLN A 98 -2.95 -14.18 8.88
CA GLN A 98 -2.64 -15.35 9.72
C GLN A 98 -3.88 -16.01 10.32
N GLU A 99 -5.00 -15.30 10.46
CA GLU A 99 -6.04 -15.74 11.39
C GLU A 99 -7.41 -16.02 10.79
N GLY A 100 -7.59 -15.93 9.47
CA GLY A 100 -8.94 -15.89 8.91
C GLY A 100 -9.77 -14.73 9.50
N LYS A 101 -9.09 -13.71 10.04
CA LYS A 101 -9.64 -12.48 10.60
C LYS A 101 -9.51 -11.37 9.54
N TRP A 102 -10.18 -11.54 8.43
CA TRP A 102 -10.36 -10.51 7.41
C TRP A 102 -11.36 -9.43 7.89
N LEU A 103 -12.15 -9.74 8.92
CA LEU A 103 -13.15 -8.85 9.52
C LEU A 103 -12.59 -7.58 10.18
N PRO A 104 -11.52 -7.60 11.01
CA PRO A 104 -10.98 -6.39 11.62
C PRO A 104 -10.35 -5.41 10.62
N ILE A 105 -9.70 -5.90 9.54
CA ILE A 105 -9.16 -5.03 8.48
C ILE A 105 -10.30 -4.38 7.69
N ALA A 106 -11.38 -5.12 7.42
CA ALA A 106 -12.59 -4.55 6.80
C ALA A 106 -13.28 -3.50 7.69
N GLN A 107 -13.05 -3.55 9.01
CA GLN A 107 -13.53 -2.58 10.00
C GLN A 107 -12.60 -1.39 10.22
N ALA A 108 -11.41 -1.35 9.61
CA ALA A 108 -10.54 -0.18 9.64
C ALA A 108 -11.08 1.02 8.83
N LYS A 109 -12.39 1.06 8.54
CA LYS A 109 -13.11 2.22 8.02
C LYS A 109 -13.48 3.17 9.15
N ALA A 110 -12.76 4.29 9.23
CA ALA A 110 -13.27 5.66 9.03
C ALA A 110 -12.20 6.67 9.48
#